data_AF-A0A9R1C5M0-F1
#
_entry.id   AF-A0A9R1C5M0-F1
#
_cell.length_a   1.000
_cell.length_b   1.000
_cell.length_c   1.000
_cell.angle_alpha   90.00
_cell.angle_beta   90.00
_cell.angle_gamma   90.00
#
_symmetry.space_group_name_H-M   'P 1'
#
loop_
_entity.id
_entity.type
_entity.pdbx_description
1 polymer ?
#
loop_
_entity_poly.entity_id
_entity_poly.type
_entity_poly.pdbx_seq_one_letter_code
_entity_poly.pdbx_strand_id
1 'polypeptide(L)'
;MAPSSTSTSPPSVVVVLILLLSAVPARLASIPVSDGLEQLGGGEGLHREILRDETVLRLKELGKISDGEGFLERTFLSPASFRATDVIISWMKDAGLATWVDQMGNIHGRFEPSNSTEKALLIGSHMDTVIDAGMYDGALGIICAISALKVLRVTGKLQRLTRPVEVIAFSDEEGVRFQTTFLGSAAVAVALPFKRLFG
;
A
#
# COMPACT_ATOMS: atom_id res chain seq x y z
N MET A 1 9.16 45.56 -27.32
CA MET A 1 8.53 44.96 -26.13
C MET A 1 8.86 43.47 -26.13
N ALA A 2 9.77 43.03 -25.27
CA ALA A 2 10.04 41.60 -25.06
C ALA A 2 9.08 41.07 -23.99
N PRO A 3 8.49 39.86 -24.14
CA PRO A 3 7.65 39.29 -23.10
C PRO A 3 8.51 38.76 -21.94
N SER A 4 8.12 39.12 -20.73
CA SER A 4 8.69 38.67 -19.47
C SER A 4 8.45 37.18 -19.25
N SER A 5 9.51 36.39 -19.15
CA SER A 5 9.46 34.97 -18.76
C SER A 5 9.24 34.86 -17.25
N THR A 6 8.02 34.54 -16.84
CA THR A 6 7.74 34.11 -15.47
C THR A 6 8.29 32.70 -15.27
N SER A 7 9.46 32.63 -14.64
CA SER A 7 10.05 31.41 -14.12
C SER A 7 9.14 30.84 -13.03
N THR A 8 8.42 29.77 -13.33
CA THR A 8 7.75 28.95 -12.32
C THR A 8 8.65 27.76 -12.02
N SER A 9 9.11 27.65 -10.78
CA SER A 9 9.90 26.51 -10.31
C SER A 9 9.08 25.22 -10.44
N PRO A 10 9.67 24.09 -10.87
CA PRO A 10 8.95 22.83 -10.97
C PRO A 10 8.59 22.34 -9.56
N PRO A 11 7.38 21.80 -9.34
CA PRO A 11 7.00 21.34 -8.01
C PRO A 11 7.83 20.10 -7.61
N SER A 12 7.91 19.78 -6.31
CA SER A 12 8.74 18.71 -5.71
C SER A 12 7.89 17.48 -5.34
N VAL A 13 8.32 16.25 -5.67
CA VAL A 13 7.60 15.01 -5.30
C VAL A 13 7.99 14.63 -3.87
N VAL A 14 7.04 14.23 -3.04
CA VAL A 14 7.30 13.68 -1.70
C VAL A 14 6.95 12.19 -1.72
N VAL A 15 7.97 11.34 -1.62
CA VAL A 15 7.82 9.89 -1.46
C VAL A 15 7.97 9.58 0.03
N VAL A 16 6.97 8.93 0.62
CA VAL A 16 7.07 8.39 1.98
C VAL A 16 7.16 6.87 1.86
N LEU A 17 8.39 6.35 1.97
CA LEU A 17 8.65 4.92 2.03
C LEU A 17 8.65 4.49 3.50
N ILE A 18 7.70 3.64 3.88
CA ILE A 18 7.66 3.05 5.23
C ILE A 18 8.32 1.67 5.12
N LEU A 19 9.62 1.61 5.39
CA LEU A 19 10.35 0.36 5.64
C LEU A 19 10.28 0.09 7.15
N LEU A 20 9.47 -0.89 7.54
CA LEU A 20 9.40 -1.37 8.92
C LEU A 20 10.21 -2.65 9.04
N LEU A 21 11.52 -2.54 9.28
CA LEU A 21 12.28 -3.66 9.85
C LEU A 21 11.70 -3.98 11.23
N SER A 22 11.04 -5.11 11.39
CA SER A 22 10.57 -5.55 12.70
C SER A 22 11.09 -6.93 13.08
N ALA A 23 12.13 -6.96 13.92
CA ALA A 23 12.29 -8.00 14.92
C ALA A 23 11.54 -7.54 16.18
N VAL A 24 10.35 -8.08 16.43
CA VAL A 24 9.63 -7.90 17.71
C VAL A 24 9.17 -9.28 18.20
N PRO A 25 9.56 -9.72 19.41
CA PRO A 25 9.13 -11.00 19.94
C PRO A 25 7.70 -10.90 20.49
N ALA A 26 6.89 -11.91 20.18
CA ALA A 26 5.52 -12.02 20.65
C ALA A 26 5.45 -12.23 22.18
N ARG A 27 4.62 -11.46 22.88
CA ARG A 27 4.01 -11.91 24.13
C ARG A 27 2.50 -11.71 24.10
N LEU A 28 1.80 -12.82 24.27
CA LEU A 28 0.35 -12.93 24.40
C LEU A 28 -0.05 -12.52 25.82
N ALA A 29 -0.96 -11.57 25.95
CA ALA A 29 -1.73 -11.37 27.17
C ALA A 29 -3.22 -11.29 26.79
N SER A 30 -4.01 -12.22 27.33
CA SER A 30 -5.46 -12.30 27.21
C SER A 30 -6.13 -11.14 27.96
N ILE A 31 -7.09 -10.47 27.30
CA ILE A 31 -7.96 -9.47 27.93
C ILE A 31 -9.40 -9.99 27.83
N PRO A 32 -10.17 -10.03 28.93
CA PRO A 32 -11.55 -10.50 28.90
C PRO A 32 -12.46 -9.45 28.22
N VAL A 33 -13.38 -9.93 27.39
CA VAL A 33 -14.45 -9.11 26.80
C VAL A 33 -15.63 -9.17 27.76
N SER A 34 -15.99 -8.05 28.37
CA SER A 34 -17.26 -7.89 29.07
C SER A 34 -18.25 -7.15 28.18
N ASP A 35 -19.42 -7.75 28.01
CA ASP A 35 -20.57 -7.19 27.31
C ASP A 35 -21.03 -5.86 27.92
N GLY A 36 -21.36 -4.91 27.04
CA GLY A 36 -21.85 -3.59 27.40
C GLY A 36 -22.18 -2.78 26.16
N LEU A 37 -23.30 -3.11 25.52
CA LEU A 37 -23.98 -2.22 24.57
C LEU A 37 -24.52 -1.02 25.37
N GLU A 38 -23.99 0.17 25.13
CA GLU A 38 -24.82 1.36 24.83
C GLU A 38 -24.01 2.56 24.33
N GLN A 39 -24.41 3.00 23.13
CA GLN A 39 -24.38 4.34 22.55
C GLN A 39 -23.34 5.35 23.05
N LEU A 40 -22.32 5.60 22.21
CA LEU A 40 -21.76 6.92 21.85
C LEU A 40 -20.73 6.71 20.71
N GLY A 41 -20.87 7.41 19.57
CA GLY A 41 -19.77 7.61 18.61
C GLY A 41 -19.74 6.74 17.34
N GLY A 42 -20.57 7.05 16.34
CA GLY A 42 -20.52 6.40 15.01
C GLY A 42 -19.18 6.55 14.25
N GLY A 43 -18.25 7.37 14.74
CA GLY A 43 -16.89 7.46 14.23
C GLY A 43 -15.95 6.43 14.86
N GLU A 44 -15.92 6.28 16.19
CA GLU A 44 -14.88 5.49 16.86
C GLU A 44 -14.99 3.98 16.53
N GLY A 45 -16.22 3.45 16.51
CA GLY A 45 -16.47 2.06 16.14
C GLY A 45 -16.02 1.72 14.72
N LEU A 46 -16.28 2.61 13.76
CA LEU A 46 -15.88 2.44 12.36
C LEU A 46 -14.36 2.41 12.18
N HIS A 47 -13.64 3.30 12.87
CA HIS A 47 -12.17 3.31 12.82
C HIS A 47 -11.60 2.03 13.42
N ARG A 48 -12.15 1.55 14.53
CA ARG A 48 -11.75 0.27 15.14
C ARG A 48 -12.01 -0.91 14.20
N GLU A 49 -13.18 -0.96 13.58
CA GLU A 49 -13.56 -2.03 12.66
C GLU A 49 -12.63 -2.09 11.44
N ILE A 50 -12.39 -0.96 10.76
CA ILE A 50 -11.61 -0.95 9.52
C ILE A 50 -10.10 -0.93 9.81
N LEU A 51 -9.61 0.00 10.64
CA LEU A 51 -8.17 0.20 10.82
C LEU A 51 -7.52 -0.91 11.65
N ARG A 52 -8.27 -1.58 12.53
CA ARG A 52 -7.74 -2.66 13.37
C ARG A 52 -8.26 -4.01 12.91
N ASP A 53 -9.55 -4.26 13.00
CA ASP A 53 -10.08 -5.62 12.89
C ASP A 53 -9.96 -6.13 11.44
N GLU A 54 -10.40 -5.34 10.46
CA GLU A 54 -10.26 -5.67 9.04
C GLU A 54 -8.80 -5.69 8.58
N THR A 55 -7.98 -4.71 8.99
CA THR A 55 -6.52 -4.71 8.73
C THR A 55 -5.86 -6.01 9.19
N VAL A 56 -6.12 -6.45 10.42
CA VAL A 56 -5.53 -7.67 10.96
C VAL A 56 -6.03 -8.91 10.22
N LEU A 57 -7.30 -8.94 9.80
CA LEU A 57 -7.84 -10.03 9.00
C LEU A 57 -7.15 -10.11 7.63
N ARG A 58 -6.99 -8.97 6.93
CA ARG A 58 -6.30 -8.92 5.63
C ARG A 58 -4.83 -9.32 5.73
N LEU A 59 -4.14 -8.91 6.81
CA LEU A 59 -2.76 -9.36 7.06
C LEU A 59 -2.67 -10.88 7.26
N LYS A 60 -3.59 -11.46 8.02
CA LYS A 60 -3.67 -12.92 8.20
C LYS A 60 -4.03 -13.65 6.91
N GLU A 61 -4.90 -13.07 6.08
CA GLU A 61 -5.27 -13.63 4.79
C GLU A 61 -4.10 -13.61 3.82
N LEU A 62 -3.43 -12.47 3.67
CA LEU A 62 -2.24 -12.33 2.85
C LEU A 62 -1.08 -13.22 3.35
N GLY A 63 -0.92 -13.35 4.67
CA GLY A 63 0.08 -14.23 5.29
C GLY A 63 -0.16 -15.73 5.07
N LYS A 64 -1.36 -16.14 4.63
CA LYS A 64 -1.66 -17.53 4.24
C LYS A 64 -1.37 -17.81 2.77
N ILE A 65 -1.16 -16.77 1.95
CA ILE A 65 -0.83 -16.93 0.54
C ILE A 65 0.68 -17.19 0.44
N SER A 66 1.01 -18.48 0.47
CA SER A 66 2.36 -19.01 0.44
C SER A 66 2.48 -20.09 -0.64
N ASP A 67 3.69 -20.28 -1.17
CA ASP A 67 4.08 -21.48 -1.92
C ASP A 67 4.82 -22.51 -1.04
N GLY A 68 5.28 -22.10 0.15
CA GLY A 68 5.89 -22.98 1.15
C GLY A 68 4.84 -23.72 1.99
N GLU A 69 5.14 -24.96 2.37
CA GLU A 69 4.31 -25.75 3.28
C GLU A 69 4.67 -25.44 4.74
N GLY A 70 3.73 -24.86 5.50
CA GLY A 70 3.90 -24.60 6.93
C GLY A 70 4.68 -23.33 7.28
N PHE A 71 5.17 -22.60 6.29
CA PHE A 71 5.82 -21.30 6.44
C PHE A 71 5.41 -20.34 5.32
N LEU A 72 5.66 -19.03 5.51
CA LEU A 72 5.37 -18.02 4.49
C LEU A 72 6.56 -17.90 3.53
N GLU A 73 6.29 -18.16 2.26
CA GLU A 73 7.18 -17.90 1.15
C GLU A 73 6.36 -17.41 -0.04
N ARG A 74 6.65 -16.18 -0.46
CA ARG A 74 6.02 -15.56 -1.62
C ARG A 74 7.07 -14.76 -2.38
N THR A 75 7.87 -15.47 -3.18
CA THR A 75 8.89 -14.84 -4.02
C THR A 75 8.27 -14.17 -5.26
N PHE A 76 8.97 -13.21 -5.86
CA PHE A 76 8.47 -12.49 -7.03
C PHE A 76 8.13 -13.43 -8.21
N LEU A 77 7.02 -13.19 -8.91
CA LEU A 77 6.49 -14.00 -10.03
C LEU A 77 6.21 -15.48 -9.71
N SER A 78 6.12 -15.83 -8.44
CA SER A 78 5.68 -17.15 -7.98
C SER A 78 4.15 -17.30 -8.09
N PRO A 79 3.60 -18.54 -8.10
CA PRO A 79 2.15 -18.75 -8.00
C PRO A 79 1.52 -18.02 -6.79
N ALA A 80 2.17 -17.98 -5.63
CA ALA A 80 1.71 -17.21 -4.48
C ALA A 80 1.71 -15.70 -4.75
N SER A 81 2.69 -15.18 -5.48
CA SER A 81 2.73 -13.76 -5.88
C SER A 81 1.51 -13.39 -6.72
N PHE A 82 1.14 -14.21 -7.70
CA PHE A 82 -0.08 -13.96 -8.50
C PHE A 82 -1.36 -14.01 -7.66
N ARG A 83 -1.50 -15.01 -6.78
CA ARG A 83 -2.65 -15.09 -5.85
C ARG A 83 -2.73 -13.86 -4.93
N ALA A 84 -1.59 -13.38 -4.44
CA ALA A 84 -1.51 -12.18 -3.61
C ALA A 84 -1.88 -10.92 -4.39
N THR A 85 -1.49 -10.83 -5.67
CA THR A 85 -1.87 -9.72 -6.55
C THR A 85 -3.38 -9.59 -6.65
N ASP A 86 -4.08 -10.69 -6.91
CA ASP A 86 -5.54 -10.68 -7.07
C ASP A 86 -6.25 -10.16 -5.81
N VAL A 87 -5.85 -10.63 -4.63
CA VAL A 87 -6.47 -10.18 -3.36
C VAL A 87 -6.14 -8.72 -3.04
N ILE A 88 -4.90 -8.26 -3.27
CA ILE A 88 -4.50 -6.87 -3.04
C ILE A 88 -5.29 -5.93 -3.96
N ILE A 89 -5.44 -6.28 -5.24
CA ILE A 89 -6.27 -5.52 -6.18
C ILE A 89 -7.72 -5.45 -5.69
N SER A 90 -8.27 -6.55 -5.19
CA SER A 90 -9.65 -6.56 -4.67
C SER A 90 -9.82 -5.59 -3.49
N TRP A 91 -8.84 -5.54 -2.59
CA TRP A 91 -8.84 -4.66 -1.42
C TRP A 91 -8.64 -3.19 -1.79
N MET A 92 -7.82 -2.89 -2.80
CA MET A 92 -7.67 -1.54 -3.35
C MET A 92 -8.98 -1.06 -4.00
N LYS A 93 -9.67 -1.91 -4.77
CA LYS A 93 -10.97 -1.60 -5.36
C LYS A 93 -12.04 -1.35 -4.29
N ASP A 94 -12.05 -2.16 -3.24
CA ASP A 94 -12.91 -1.97 -2.07
C ASP A 94 -12.63 -0.62 -1.37
N ALA A 95 -11.37 -0.20 -1.28
CA ALA A 95 -11.00 1.14 -0.80
C ALA A 95 -11.34 2.29 -1.78
N GLY A 96 -11.83 2.00 -2.99
CA GLY A 96 -12.29 3.01 -3.96
C GLY A 96 -11.21 3.50 -4.90
N LEU A 97 -10.17 2.69 -5.09
CA LEU A 97 -9.02 3.02 -5.91
C LEU A 97 -9.18 2.42 -7.31
N ALA A 98 -8.73 3.15 -8.32
CA ALA A 98 -8.48 2.60 -9.64
C ALA A 98 -7.18 1.78 -9.59
N THR A 99 -7.19 0.57 -10.16
CA THR A 99 -6.08 -0.38 -10.01
C THR A 99 -5.48 -0.81 -11.33
N TRP A 100 -4.16 -0.97 -11.38
CA TRP A 100 -3.45 -1.62 -12.48
C TRP A 100 -2.18 -2.29 -11.95
N VAL A 101 -1.60 -3.18 -12.77
CA VAL A 101 -0.27 -3.75 -12.55
C VAL A 101 0.65 -3.20 -13.62
N ASP A 102 1.81 -2.66 -13.23
CA ASP A 102 2.77 -2.13 -14.20
C ASP A 102 3.63 -3.25 -14.84
N GLN A 103 4.50 -2.88 -15.78
CA GLN A 103 5.35 -3.85 -16.47
C GLN A 103 6.38 -4.52 -15.55
N MET A 104 6.65 -3.96 -14.37
CA MET A 104 7.58 -4.48 -13.38
C MET A 104 6.86 -5.34 -12.33
N GLY A 105 5.53 -5.50 -12.45
CA GLY A 105 4.74 -6.26 -11.49
C GLY A 105 4.36 -5.49 -10.24
N ASN A 106 4.57 -4.16 -10.19
CA ASN A 106 4.06 -3.35 -9.10
C ASN A 106 2.54 -3.27 -9.20
N ILE A 107 1.85 -3.39 -8.07
CA ILE A 107 0.40 -3.21 -8.01
C ILE A 107 0.11 -1.79 -7.55
N HIS A 108 -0.65 -1.07 -8.36
CA HIS A 108 -1.03 0.30 -8.07
C HIS A 108 -2.51 0.38 -7.72
N GLY A 109 -2.82 1.19 -6.71
CA GLY A 109 -4.17 1.63 -6.37
C GLY A 109 -4.18 3.15 -6.24
N ARG A 110 -4.83 3.85 -7.16
CA ARG A 110 -4.85 5.31 -7.21
C ARG A 110 -6.25 5.89 -7.01
N PHE A 111 -6.31 6.91 -6.17
CA PHE A 111 -7.43 7.85 -6.12
C PHE A 111 -7.02 9.17 -6.78
N GLU A 112 -7.77 9.59 -7.80
CA GLU A 112 -7.57 10.84 -8.53
C GLU A 112 -8.77 11.78 -8.26
N PRO A 113 -8.57 12.90 -7.53
CA PRO A 113 -9.59 13.93 -7.37
C PRO A 113 -9.89 14.62 -8.71
N SER A 114 -11.16 14.91 -8.99
CA SER A 114 -11.60 15.44 -10.29
C SER A 114 -10.95 16.76 -10.72
N ASN A 115 -10.44 17.56 -9.78
CA ASN A 115 -9.84 18.88 -10.04
C ASN A 115 -8.39 18.98 -9.50
N SER A 116 -7.68 17.86 -9.42
CA SER A 116 -6.32 17.88 -8.89
C SER A 116 -5.33 18.50 -9.89
N THR A 117 -4.64 19.56 -9.47
CA THR A 117 -3.40 20.06 -10.11
C THR A 117 -2.15 19.71 -9.29
N GLU A 118 -2.35 19.01 -8.17
CA GLU A 118 -1.33 18.70 -7.18
C GLU A 118 -0.59 17.41 -7.50
N LYS A 119 0.62 17.29 -6.97
CA LYS A 119 1.42 16.07 -7.11
C LYS A 119 0.87 14.92 -6.29
N ALA A 120 0.89 13.70 -6.83
CA ALA A 120 0.46 12.52 -6.09
C ALA A 120 1.28 12.30 -4.81
N LEU A 121 0.60 11.93 -3.72
CA LEU A 121 1.19 11.27 -2.57
C LEU A 121 1.35 9.79 -2.91
N LEU A 122 2.58 9.30 -2.94
CA LEU A 122 2.86 7.87 -3.06
C LEU A 122 3.05 7.28 -1.67
N ILE A 123 2.33 6.21 -1.38
CA ILE A 123 2.46 5.41 -0.16
C ILE A 123 2.70 3.97 -0.61
N GLY A 124 3.70 3.29 -0.10
CA GLY A 124 3.96 1.92 -0.54
C GLY A 124 4.90 1.16 0.34
N SER A 125 4.90 -0.15 0.11
CA SER A 125 5.81 -1.13 0.70
C SER A 125 5.84 -2.36 -0.22
N HIS A 126 6.53 -3.43 0.13
CA HIS A 126 6.69 -4.59 -0.75
C HIS A 126 5.70 -5.71 -0.44
N MET A 127 5.39 -6.52 -1.45
CA MET A 127 4.50 -7.67 -1.29
C MET A 127 5.22 -9.01 -1.31
N ASP A 128 6.43 -9.07 -1.88
CA ASP A 128 7.26 -10.26 -1.87
C ASP A 128 7.85 -10.50 -0.49
N THR A 129 8.21 -11.75 -0.21
CA THR A 129 8.79 -12.16 1.06
C THR A 129 10.03 -13.02 0.83
N VAL A 130 10.88 -13.07 1.85
CA VAL A 130 11.88 -14.13 2.02
C VAL A 130 11.24 -15.49 2.32
N ILE A 131 12.06 -16.53 2.38
CA ILE A 131 11.68 -17.87 2.86
C ILE A 131 11.50 -17.82 4.38
N ASP A 132 10.44 -18.45 4.88
CA ASP A 132 10.08 -18.47 6.31
C ASP A 132 9.92 -17.06 6.89
N ALA A 133 9.25 -16.20 6.14
CA ALA A 133 9.06 -14.80 6.49
C ALA A 133 7.96 -14.60 7.55
N GLY A 134 8.03 -13.46 8.25
CA GLY A 134 6.91 -12.96 9.04
C GLY A 134 5.80 -12.38 8.16
N MET A 135 4.54 -12.43 8.62
CA MET A 135 3.39 -11.92 7.85
C MET A 135 3.26 -10.38 7.79
N TYR A 136 4.13 -9.65 8.48
CA TYR A 136 4.03 -8.19 8.62
C TYR A 136 4.99 -7.43 7.72
N ASP A 137 6.16 -8.01 7.43
CA ASP A 137 7.18 -7.33 6.65
C ASP A 137 6.66 -7.06 5.23
N GLY A 138 6.82 -5.84 4.77
CA GLY A 138 6.18 -5.30 3.56
C GLY A 138 4.65 -5.14 3.66
N ALA A 139 3.95 -6.24 3.90
CA ALA A 139 2.49 -6.34 3.89
C ALA A 139 1.80 -5.29 4.78
N LEU A 140 2.36 -5.00 5.97
CA LEU A 140 1.77 -4.04 6.90
C LEU A 140 1.64 -2.64 6.28
N GLY A 141 2.65 -2.18 5.54
CA GLY A 141 2.63 -0.86 4.91
C GLY A 141 1.52 -0.75 3.85
N ILE A 142 1.35 -1.79 3.04
CA ILE A 142 0.32 -1.84 1.98
C ILE A 142 -1.08 -1.86 2.61
N ILE A 143 -1.34 -2.77 3.55
CA ILE A 143 -2.68 -2.96 4.12
C ILE A 143 -3.11 -1.76 4.97
N CYS A 144 -2.19 -1.14 5.72
CA CYS A 144 -2.49 0.09 6.46
C CYS A 144 -2.88 1.24 5.53
N ALA A 145 -2.18 1.42 4.41
CA ALA A 145 -2.49 2.48 3.44
C ALA A 145 -3.88 2.27 2.80
N ILE A 146 -4.18 1.04 2.39
CA ILE A 146 -5.51 0.68 1.84
C ILE A 146 -6.60 0.94 2.88
N SER A 147 -6.39 0.55 4.14
CA SER A 147 -7.40 0.67 5.20
C SER A 147 -7.66 2.14 5.57
N ALA A 148 -6.63 2.98 5.59
CA ALA A 148 -6.78 4.42 5.78
C ALA A 148 -7.62 5.05 4.65
N LEU A 149 -7.34 4.70 3.39
CA LEU A 149 -8.12 5.18 2.24
C LEU A 149 -9.56 4.65 2.26
N LYS A 150 -9.76 3.39 2.71
CA LYS A 150 -11.10 2.83 2.91
C LYS A 150 -11.89 3.63 3.94
N VAL A 151 -11.30 3.99 5.10
CA VAL A 151 -11.95 4.87 6.09
C VAL A 151 -12.36 6.20 5.46
N LEU A 152 -11.47 6.82 4.67
CA LEU A 152 -11.80 8.06 3.97
C LEU A 152 -12.95 7.85 2.98
N ARG A 153 -13.00 6.72 2.27
CA ARG A 153 -14.10 6.37 1.36
C ARG A 153 -15.43 6.27 2.12
N VAL A 154 -15.49 5.42 3.14
CA VAL A 154 -16.75 5.13 3.85
C VAL A 154 -17.27 6.32 4.64
N THR A 155 -16.38 7.23 5.08
CA THR A 155 -16.76 8.48 5.75
C THR A 155 -17.07 9.63 4.77
N GLY A 156 -17.03 9.37 3.45
CA GLY A 156 -17.25 10.38 2.41
C GLY A 156 -16.15 11.44 2.31
N LYS A 157 -15.02 11.27 3.02
CA LYS A 157 -13.90 12.22 3.05
C LYS A 157 -12.92 12.03 1.90
N LEU A 158 -12.91 10.87 1.24
CA LEU A 158 -12.00 10.58 0.12
C LEU A 158 -12.16 11.60 -1.01
N GLN A 159 -13.41 11.97 -1.34
CA GLN A 159 -13.72 12.96 -2.37
C GLN A 159 -13.31 14.40 -2.01
N ARG A 160 -12.94 14.65 -0.74
CA ARG A 160 -12.47 15.95 -0.25
C ARG A 160 -10.95 16.10 -0.38
N LEU A 161 -10.24 15.04 -0.75
CA LEU A 161 -8.81 15.13 -1.01
C LEU A 161 -8.58 16.01 -2.24
N THR A 162 -7.69 16.98 -2.11
CA THR A 162 -7.25 17.85 -3.21
C THR A 162 -6.05 17.29 -3.94
N ARG A 163 -5.35 16.34 -3.34
CA ARG A 163 -4.12 15.73 -3.83
C ARG A 163 -4.38 14.27 -4.23
N PRO A 164 -3.85 13.78 -5.37
CA PRO A 164 -3.97 12.38 -5.72
C PRO A 164 -3.22 11.53 -4.69
N VAL A 165 -3.72 10.34 -4.40
CA VAL A 165 -3.06 9.39 -3.51
C VAL A 165 -2.96 8.07 -4.22
N GLU A 166 -1.77 7.48 -4.20
CA GLU A 166 -1.48 6.22 -4.84
C GLU A 166 -0.79 5.29 -3.85
N VAL A 167 -1.38 4.11 -3.68
CA VAL A 167 -0.82 3.00 -2.93
C VAL A 167 -0.09 2.09 -3.89
N ILE A 168 1.17 1.79 -3.62
CA ILE A 168 1.98 0.89 -4.44
C ILE A 168 2.42 -0.30 -3.58
N ALA A 169 2.05 -1.50 -4.01
CA ALA A 169 2.67 -2.74 -3.55
C ALA A 169 3.83 -3.06 -4.50
N PHE A 170 5.05 -2.79 -4.05
CA PHE A 170 6.26 -2.97 -4.84
C PHE A 170 6.57 -4.46 -5.04
N SER A 171 7.04 -4.78 -6.24
CA SER A 171 7.61 -6.09 -6.56
C SER A 171 9.10 -6.15 -6.26
N ASP A 172 9.57 -7.36 -5.90
CA ASP A 172 10.98 -7.76 -5.80
C ASP A 172 11.83 -6.75 -5.01
N GLU A 173 11.37 -6.41 -3.81
CA GLU A 173 12.12 -5.59 -2.88
C GLU A 173 13.22 -6.41 -2.19
N GLU A 174 12.86 -7.63 -1.78
CA GLU A 174 13.73 -8.53 -1.00
C GLU A 174 14.84 -9.14 -1.87
N GLY A 175 14.68 -9.09 -3.20
CA GLY A 175 15.70 -9.52 -4.17
C GLY A 175 16.05 -11.01 -4.10
N VAL A 176 15.23 -11.83 -3.45
CA VAL A 176 15.50 -13.25 -3.15
C VAL A 176 15.60 -14.08 -4.43
N ARG A 177 14.79 -13.75 -5.44
CA ARG A 177 14.68 -14.56 -6.66
C ARG A 177 15.68 -14.17 -7.75
N PHE A 178 15.94 -12.88 -7.92
CA PHE A 178 16.78 -12.36 -9.00
C PHE A 178 18.09 -11.72 -8.51
N GLN A 179 18.36 -11.72 -7.20
CA GLN A 179 19.50 -11.04 -6.57
C GLN A 179 19.55 -9.53 -6.87
N THR A 180 18.41 -8.95 -7.23
CA THR A 180 18.20 -7.52 -7.48
C THR A 180 17.22 -7.01 -6.44
N THR A 181 17.72 -6.42 -5.36
CA THR A 181 16.86 -5.75 -4.38
C THR A 181 16.23 -4.49 -4.99
N PHE A 182 15.01 -4.13 -4.56
CA PHE A 182 14.32 -2.88 -4.91
C PHE A 182 13.93 -2.71 -6.39
N LEU A 183 13.72 -3.77 -7.15
CA LEU A 183 13.44 -3.63 -8.60
C LEU A 183 12.19 -2.77 -8.86
N GLY A 184 11.10 -3.02 -8.13
CA GLY A 184 9.84 -2.31 -8.28
C GLY A 184 9.92 -0.83 -7.90
N SER A 185 10.54 -0.51 -6.76
CA SER A 185 10.67 0.86 -6.28
C SER A 185 11.72 1.66 -7.07
N ALA A 186 12.81 1.01 -7.52
CA ALA A 186 13.77 1.61 -8.44
C ALA A 186 13.13 1.94 -9.79
N ALA A 187 12.28 1.07 -10.33
CA ALA A 187 11.55 1.36 -11.55
C ALA A 187 10.58 2.54 -11.40
N VAL A 188 9.88 2.68 -10.26
CA VAL A 188 9.07 3.88 -10.00
C VAL A 188 9.97 5.12 -9.87
N ALA A 189 11.08 5.02 -9.15
CA ALA A 189 12.03 6.11 -8.98
C ALA A 189 12.73 6.53 -10.28
N VAL A 190 12.87 5.64 -11.27
CA VAL A 190 13.47 5.87 -12.61
C VAL A 190 12.41 6.19 -13.69
N ALA A 191 11.18 5.70 -13.58
CA ALA A 191 10.06 6.12 -14.42
C ALA A 191 9.63 7.56 -14.11
N LEU A 192 9.79 8.01 -12.86
CA LEU A 192 9.58 9.41 -12.47
C LEU A 192 10.54 10.41 -13.17
N PRO A 193 11.79 10.06 -13.54
CA PRO A 193 12.61 10.83 -14.48
C PRO A 193 12.42 10.47 -15.97
N PHE A 194 11.86 9.30 -16.33
CA PHE A 194 11.68 8.94 -17.76
C PHE A 194 10.63 9.81 -18.48
N LYS A 195 9.59 10.28 -17.79
CA LYS A 195 8.60 11.24 -18.36
C LYS A 195 9.18 12.64 -18.63
N ARG A 196 10.51 12.81 -18.52
CA ARG A 196 11.25 14.07 -18.59
C ARG A 196 12.33 14.11 -19.67
N LEU A 197 12.55 13.03 -20.44
CA LEU A 197 13.61 12.97 -21.45
C LEU A 197 13.13 13.00 -22.90
N PHE A 198 11.82 12.88 -23.15
CA PHE A 198 11.24 13.18 -24.45
C PHE A 198 9.99 14.03 -24.21
N GLY A 199 10.16 15.35 -24.40
CA GLY A 199 9.06 16.31 -24.51
C GLY A 199 8.39 16.24 -25.87
#